data_AF-A0A2G2G686-F1
#
_entry.id   AF-A0A2G2G686-F1
#
_cell.length_a   1.000
_cell.length_b   1.000
_cell.length_c   1.000
_cell.angle_alpha   90.00
_cell.angle_beta   90.00
_cell.angle_gamma   90.00
#
_symmetry.space_group_name_H-M   'P 1'
#
loop_
_entity.id
_entity.type
_entity.pdbx_description
1 polymer ?
#
loop_
_entity_poly.entity_id
_entity_poly.type
_entity_poly.pdbx_seq_one_letter_code
_entity_poly.pdbx_strand_id
1 'polypeptide(L)'
;MILTGMIFQFNKDSGEGLIMSSKGATNEFSASNWIDTSCEPSVGLKVSFEGSDTLINIEVLKDESISIVSDNKKYSASDEQKMEEFSSVDEYIEHFKSLGYKLAKDTDDGKVRTASLRRFLEDGHGEMIITSIDSKITVKTMVNGKEVK
;
A
#
# COMPACT_ATOMS: atom_id res chain seq x y z
N MET A 1 2.98 -4.60 22.34
CA MET A 1 1.98 -3.55 22.01
C MET A 1 1.28 -3.99 20.74
N ILE A 2 -0.04 -4.02 20.72
CA ILE A 2 -0.82 -4.33 19.51
C ILE A 2 -0.83 -3.07 18.64
N LEU A 3 -0.46 -3.24 17.37
CA LEU A 3 -0.42 -2.21 16.35
C LEU A 3 -1.43 -2.54 15.25
N THR A 4 -1.89 -1.52 14.54
CA THR A 4 -2.75 -1.67 13.37
C THR A 4 -1.97 -1.31 12.11
N GLY A 5 -2.18 -2.10 11.05
CA GLY A 5 -1.60 -1.85 9.75
C GLY A 5 -2.43 -2.46 8.61
N MET A 6 -1.87 -2.41 7.42
CA MET A 6 -2.40 -3.10 6.24
C MET A 6 -1.33 -3.97 5.61
N ILE A 7 -1.72 -5.07 4.98
CA ILE A 7 -0.81 -5.85 4.14
C ILE A 7 -0.41 -5.00 2.93
N PHE A 8 0.83 -4.53 2.95
CA PHE A 8 1.40 -3.65 1.93
C PHE A 8 1.94 -4.44 0.75
N GLN A 9 2.57 -5.59 1.00
CA GLN A 9 3.05 -6.52 -0.01
C GLN A 9 2.85 -7.94 0.50
N PHE A 10 2.61 -8.87 -0.41
CA PHE A 10 2.56 -10.29 -0.09
C PHE A 10 2.96 -11.11 -1.32
N ASN A 11 3.93 -11.99 -1.14
CA ASN A 11 4.33 -13.00 -2.12
C ASN A 11 3.71 -14.34 -1.71
N LYS A 12 2.76 -14.83 -2.51
CA LYS A 12 2.11 -16.12 -2.25
C LYS A 12 3.06 -17.31 -2.38
N ASP A 13 4.09 -17.19 -3.21
CA ASP A 13 5.02 -18.29 -3.49
C ASP A 13 6.00 -18.50 -2.33
N SER A 14 6.55 -17.41 -1.75
CA SER A 14 7.43 -17.50 -0.57
C SER A 14 6.67 -17.45 0.75
N GLY A 15 5.42 -16.97 0.75
CA GLY A 15 4.65 -16.72 1.97
C GLY A 15 5.16 -15.50 2.75
N GLU A 16 5.98 -14.63 2.15
CA GLU A 16 6.54 -13.46 2.83
C GLU A 16 5.78 -12.19 2.43
N GLY A 17 5.73 -11.21 3.33
CA GLY A 17 5.10 -9.94 3.02
C GLY A 17 5.54 -8.81 3.93
N LEU A 18 4.96 -7.65 3.70
CA LEU A 18 5.15 -6.44 4.49
C LEU A 18 3.81 -5.94 5.01
N ILE A 19 3.76 -5.57 6.29
CA ILE A 19 2.65 -4.82 6.90
C ILE A 19 3.06 -3.36 6.99
N MET A 20 2.24 -2.44 6.48
CA MET A 20 2.41 -1.00 6.63
C MET A 20 1.51 -0.45 7.73
N SER A 21 2.11 0.26 8.69
CA SER A 21 1.39 1.05 9.69
C SER A 21 0.77 2.31 9.10
N SER A 22 -0.17 2.94 9.83
CA SER A 22 -0.75 4.24 9.42
C SER A 22 0.27 5.36 9.23
N LYS A 23 1.46 5.25 9.85
CA LYS A 23 2.58 6.20 9.70
C LYS A 23 3.50 5.87 8.51
N GLY A 24 3.18 4.84 7.73
CA GLY A 24 3.96 4.41 6.57
C GLY A 24 5.21 3.59 6.88
N ALA A 25 5.47 3.25 8.15
CA ALA A 25 6.53 2.30 8.51
C ALA A 25 6.10 0.88 8.17
N THR A 26 7.01 0.09 7.60
CA THR A 26 6.78 -1.29 7.17
C THR A 26 7.46 -2.29 8.10
N ASN A 27 6.79 -3.42 8.37
CA ASN A 27 7.35 -4.56 9.10
C ASN A 27 7.20 -5.83 8.25
N GLU A 28 8.23 -6.67 8.24
CA GLU A 28 8.19 -7.97 7.57
C GLU A 28 7.29 -8.95 8.32
N PHE A 29 6.64 -9.86 7.59
CA PHE A 29 5.92 -10.99 8.17
C PHE A 29 5.99 -12.22 7.26
N SER A 30 5.77 -13.39 7.85
CA SER A 30 5.56 -14.67 7.14
C SER A 30 4.10 -15.09 7.24
N ALA A 31 3.57 -15.82 6.26
CA ALA A 31 2.26 -16.45 6.31
C ALA A 31 2.14 -17.43 7.49
N SER A 32 3.25 -17.94 8.01
CA SER A 32 3.27 -18.73 9.25
C SER A 32 2.89 -17.94 10.51
N ASN A 33 2.98 -16.59 10.46
CA ASN A 33 2.53 -15.65 11.49
C ASN A 33 1.01 -15.38 11.42
N TRP A 34 0.35 -15.89 10.39
CA TRP A 34 -1.07 -15.66 10.16
C TRP A 34 -1.90 -16.64 10.98
N ILE A 35 -2.65 -16.13 11.96
CA ILE A 35 -3.44 -16.96 12.88
C ILE A 35 -4.92 -16.99 12.51
N ASP A 36 -5.39 -16.05 11.69
CA ASP A 36 -6.77 -16.03 11.21
C ASP A 36 -6.98 -17.06 10.09
N THR A 37 -7.76 -18.11 10.37
CA THR A 37 -8.05 -19.17 9.38
C THR A 37 -9.18 -18.83 8.41
N SER A 38 -9.85 -17.69 8.60
CA SER A 38 -11.00 -17.30 7.77
C SER A 38 -10.62 -16.66 6.44
N CYS A 39 -9.37 -16.22 6.27
CA CYS A 39 -8.86 -15.70 5.02
C CYS A 39 -7.33 -15.82 4.91
N GLU A 40 -6.82 -15.71 3.70
CA GLU A 40 -5.38 -15.63 3.43
C GLU A 40 -4.88 -14.17 3.49
N PRO A 41 -3.58 -13.95 3.78
CA PRO A 41 -2.98 -12.64 3.60
C PRO A 41 -3.20 -12.13 2.18
N SER A 42 -3.68 -10.89 2.06
CA SER A 42 -3.95 -10.24 0.78
C SER A 42 -3.67 -8.75 0.87
N VAL A 43 -3.11 -8.17 -0.20
CA VAL A 43 -2.75 -6.75 -0.23
C VAL A 43 -3.98 -5.89 0.07
N GLY A 44 -3.80 -4.89 0.93
CA GLY A 44 -4.86 -3.98 1.36
C GLY A 44 -5.69 -4.47 2.54
N LEU A 45 -5.50 -5.72 2.98
CA LEU A 45 -6.20 -6.25 4.14
C LEU A 45 -5.71 -5.56 5.41
N LYS A 46 -6.65 -5.03 6.20
CA LYS A 46 -6.36 -4.41 7.50
C LYS A 46 -6.12 -5.50 8.54
N VAL A 47 -5.07 -5.32 9.33
CA VAL A 47 -4.65 -6.30 10.32
C VAL A 47 -4.22 -5.64 11.62
N SER A 48 -4.41 -6.35 12.73
CA SER A 48 -3.72 -6.10 13.99
C SER A 48 -2.53 -7.01 14.10
N PHE A 49 -1.42 -6.49 14.63
CA PHE A 49 -0.19 -7.26 14.81
C PHE A 49 0.58 -6.82 16.06
N GLU A 50 1.27 -7.75 16.71
CA GLU A 50 2.10 -7.46 17.88
C GLU A 50 3.52 -7.11 17.45
N GLY A 51 3.99 -5.91 17.83
CA GLY A 51 5.38 -5.51 17.61
C GLY A 51 6.30 -6.12 18.67
N SER A 52 6.82 -7.33 18.44
CA SER A 52 7.97 -7.88 19.15
C SER A 52 8.78 -8.81 18.23
N ASP A 53 10.11 -8.82 18.40
CA ASP A 53 11.13 -9.32 17.45
C ASP A 53 11.06 -10.82 17.08
N THR A 54 10.07 -11.58 17.53
CA THR A 54 10.05 -13.04 17.36
C THR A 54 8.70 -13.66 17.00
N LEU A 55 7.57 -13.01 17.31
CA LEU A 55 6.23 -13.55 17.02
C LEU A 55 5.29 -12.39 16.68
N ILE A 56 5.01 -12.25 15.39
CA ILE A 56 3.91 -11.42 14.92
C ILE A 56 2.70 -12.35 14.89
N ASN A 57 1.64 -12.04 15.63
CA ASN A 57 0.34 -12.68 15.43
C ASN A 57 -0.49 -11.73 14.59
N ILE A 58 -0.99 -12.20 13.44
CA ILE A 58 -1.75 -11.36 12.52
C ILE A 58 -3.20 -11.81 12.49
N GLU A 59 -4.10 -10.91 12.88
CA GLU A 59 -5.55 -11.10 12.83
C GLU A 59 -6.19 -10.04 11.93
N VAL A 60 -7.27 -10.41 11.23
CA VAL A 60 -8.04 -9.45 10.45
C VAL A 60 -8.90 -8.61 11.38
N LEU A 61 -8.78 -7.29 11.22
CA LEU A 61 -9.68 -6.36 11.87
C LEU A 61 -11.05 -6.45 11.19
N LYS A 62 -11.98 -7.14 11.84
CA LYS A 62 -13.41 -7.08 11.51
C LYS A 62 -13.93 -5.76 12.09
N ASP A 63 -14.62 -4.98 11.27
CA ASP A 63 -15.14 -3.63 11.56
C ASP A 63 -15.83 -3.52 12.94
N GLU A 64 -15.05 -3.22 13.98
CA GLU A 64 -15.52 -2.68 15.24
C GLU A 64 -14.65 -1.46 15.61
N SER A 65 -15.03 -0.31 15.04
CA SER A 65 -14.87 1.04 15.61
C SER A 65 -13.59 1.31 16.43
N ILE A 66 -12.40 1.06 15.88
CA ILE A 66 -11.16 1.56 16.49
C ILE A 66 -10.96 2.99 15.99
N SER A 67 -11.13 3.96 16.89
CA SER A 67 -10.84 5.36 16.62
C SER A 67 -9.33 5.53 16.36
N ILE A 68 -8.94 5.57 15.09
CA ILE A 68 -7.55 5.78 14.69
C ILE A 68 -7.23 7.26 14.92
N VAL A 69 -6.30 7.55 15.83
CA VAL A 69 -5.72 8.88 15.97
C VAL A 69 -4.83 9.12 14.74
N SER A 70 -5.46 9.58 13.67
CA SER A 70 -4.79 9.93 12.44
C SER A 70 -4.33 11.39 12.54
N ASP A 71 -3.02 11.63 12.64
CA ASP A 71 -2.39 12.87 12.18
C ASP A 71 -2.43 12.95 10.64
N ASN A 72 -3.57 12.57 10.05
CA ASN A 72 -3.82 12.70 8.63
C ASN A 72 -4.00 14.18 8.35
N LYS A 73 -2.95 14.78 7.82
CA LYS A 73 -3.11 15.91 6.92
C LYS A 73 -4.14 15.47 5.89
N LYS A 74 -5.34 16.05 5.94
CA LYS A 74 -6.43 15.83 4.98
C LYS A 74 -5.88 16.17 3.59
N TYR A 75 -5.34 15.17 2.89
CA TYR A 75 -5.08 15.30 1.46
C TYR A 75 -6.42 15.05 0.79
N SER A 76 -7.05 16.14 0.37
CA SER A 76 -8.28 16.08 -0.38
C SER A 76 -7.97 15.45 -1.73
N ALA A 77 -8.88 14.66 -2.30
CA ALA A 77 -8.75 14.12 -3.67
C ALA A 77 -8.48 15.22 -4.73
N SER A 78 -8.72 16.49 -4.36
CA SER A 78 -8.40 17.69 -5.12
C SER A 78 -6.89 17.94 -5.33
N ASP A 79 -6.02 17.48 -4.42
CA ASP A 79 -4.56 17.61 -4.56
C ASP A 79 -4.00 16.61 -5.58
N GLU A 80 -4.71 15.51 -5.84
CA GLU A 80 -4.36 14.47 -6.83
C GLU A 80 -4.76 14.87 -8.27
N GLN A 81 -5.55 15.94 -8.45
CA GLN A 81 -6.13 16.35 -9.74
C GLN A 81 -5.30 17.38 -10.53
N LYS A 82 -4.23 17.94 -9.94
CA LYS A 82 -3.21 18.67 -10.72
C LYS A 82 -2.07 17.72 -11.07
N MET A 83 -2.35 16.74 -11.91
CA MET A 83 -1.28 16.03 -12.60
C MET A 83 -0.65 17.01 -13.59
N GLU A 84 0.45 17.65 -13.19
CA GLU A 84 1.43 18.10 -14.17
C GLU A 84 1.83 16.85 -14.97
N GLU A 85 1.74 16.89 -16.30
CA GLU A 85 2.21 15.78 -17.14
C GLU A 85 3.73 15.67 -16.98
N PHE A 86 4.14 14.83 -16.04
CA PHE A 86 5.55 14.52 -15.83
C PHE A 86 6.11 13.75 -17.04
N SER A 87 7.38 13.98 -17.33
CA SER A 87 8.07 13.43 -18.50
C SER A 87 8.63 12.02 -18.26
N SER A 88 8.66 11.55 -17.00
CA SER A 88 9.22 10.25 -16.64
C SER A 88 8.47 9.55 -15.52
N VAL A 89 8.58 8.22 -15.46
CA VAL A 89 8.04 7.40 -14.36
C VAL A 89 8.63 7.83 -13.02
N ASP A 90 9.92 8.20 -12.99
CA ASP A 90 10.61 8.61 -11.76
C ASP A 90 10.03 9.91 -11.18
N GLU A 91 9.69 10.88 -12.03
CA GLU A 91 9.01 12.11 -11.58
C GLU A 91 7.64 11.82 -10.98
N TYR A 92 6.84 10.93 -11.58
CA TYR A 92 5.59 10.48 -10.97
C TYR A 92 5.82 9.78 -9.63
N ILE A 93 6.82 8.90 -9.53
CA ILE A 93 7.16 8.21 -8.27
C ILE A 93 7.50 9.22 -7.17
N GLU A 94 8.37 10.19 -7.46
CA GLU A 94 8.78 11.22 -6.50
C GLU A 94 7.62 12.13 -6.11
N HIS A 95 6.77 12.50 -7.06
CA HIS A 95 5.54 13.24 -6.79
C HIS A 95 4.63 12.48 -5.80
N PHE A 96 4.32 11.21 -6.06
CA PHE A 96 3.46 10.44 -5.15
C PHE A 96 4.11 10.13 -3.81
N LYS A 97 5.43 9.96 -3.75
CA LYS A 97 6.16 9.88 -2.48
C LYS A 97 5.98 11.15 -1.65
N SER A 98 6.02 12.32 -2.28
CA SER A 98 5.77 13.60 -1.60
C SER A 98 4.34 13.70 -1.02
N LEU A 99 3.39 13.00 -1.64
CA LEU A 99 2.00 12.86 -1.17
C LEU A 99 1.80 11.74 -0.13
N GLY A 100 2.87 11.09 0.32
CA GLY A 100 2.84 10.07 1.36
C GLY A 100 2.68 8.63 0.86
N TYR A 101 2.70 8.40 -0.46
CA TYR A 101 2.75 7.04 -1.00
C TYR A 101 4.13 6.40 -0.80
N LYS A 102 4.18 5.07 -0.69
CA LYS A 102 5.41 4.28 -0.65
C LYS A 102 5.45 3.35 -1.85
N LEU A 103 6.63 3.21 -2.46
CA LEU A 103 6.85 2.31 -3.58
C LEU A 103 6.65 0.85 -3.15
N ALA A 104 5.66 0.18 -3.74
CA ALA A 104 5.32 -1.21 -3.44
C ALA A 104 5.92 -2.19 -4.46
N LYS A 105 6.06 -1.77 -5.71
CA LYS A 105 6.70 -2.59 -6.75
C LYS A 105 7.20 -1.68 -7.86
N ASP A 106 8.36 -1.99 -8.42
CA ASP A 106 8.88 -1.38 -9.64
C ASP A 106 9.47 -2.50 -10.50
N THR A 107 8.95 -2.65 -11.71
CA THR A 107 9.41 -3.65 -12.69
C THR A 107 9.70 -2.97 -14.01
N ASP A 108 10.87 -3.25 -14.57
CA ASP A 108 11.32 -2.73 -15.85
C ASP A 108 11.91 -3.87 -16.69
N ASP A 109 11.34 -4.12 -17.86
CA ASP A 109 11.85 -5.11 -18.83
C ASP A 109 12.52 -4.45 -20.05
N GLY A 110 12.76 -3.13 -19.99
CA GLY A 110 13.33 -2.30 -21.06
C GLY A 110 12.33 -1.81 -22.10
N LYS A 111 11.11 -2.38 -22.16
CA LYS A 111 10.02 -1.92 -23.03
C LYS A 111 8.85 -1.37 -22.24
N VAL A 112 8.58 -1.99 -21.09
CA VAL A 112 7.51 -1.66 -20.18
C VAL A 112 8.09 -1.49 -18.80
N ARG A 113 7.88 -0.31 -18.23
CA ARG A 113 8.11 -0.05 -16.80
C ARG A 113 6.77 0.12 -16.10
N THR A 114 6.55 -0.64 -15.03
CA THR A 114 5.37 -0.50 -14.17
C THR A 114 5.79 -0.30 -12.73
N ALA A 115 5.40 0.84 -12.16
CA ALA A 115 5.56 1.16 -10.75
C ALA A 115 4.20 1.19 -10.05
N SER A 116 4.09 0.49 -8.92
CA SER A 116 2.95 0.57 -8.01
C SER A 116 3.41 1.23 -6.72
N LEU A 117 2.71 2.28 -6.30
CA LEU A 117 2.88 2.91 -5.00
C LEU A 117 1.60 2.79 -4.19
N ARG A 118 1.70 2.56 -2.88
CA ARG A 118 0.54 2.43 -1.99
C ARG A 118 0.66 3.32 -0.77
N ARG A 119 -0.49 3.71 -0.22
CA ARG A 119 -0.60 4.40 1.06
C ARG A 119 -1.71 3.77 1.91
N PHE A 120 -1.55 3.87 3.21
CA PHE A 120 -2.58 3.50 4.16
C PHE A 120 -3.71 4.55 4.12
N LEU A 121 -4.96 4.09 4.05
CA LEU A 121 -6.16 4.92 4.21
C LEU A 121 -6.97 4.41 5.39
N GLU A 122 -7.73 5.30 6.02
CA GLU A 122 -8.60 4.92 7.15
C GLU A 122 -9.56 3.79 6.77
N ASP A 123 -10.12 3.82 5.56
CA ASP A 123 -11.06 2.81 5.04
C ASP A 123 -10.41 1.79 4.09
N GLY A 124 -9.08 1.63 4.14
CA GLY A 124 -8.35 0.60 3.41
C GLY A 124 -7.03 1.11 2.84
N HIS A 125 -6.88 1.15 1.51
CA HIS A 125 -5.63 1.60 0.89
C HIS A 125 -5.86 2.34 -0.43
N GLY A 126 -4.98 3.29 -0.70
CA GLY A 126 -4.84 3.92 -2.00
C GLY A 126 -3.64 3.32 -2.74
N GLU A 127 -3.77 3.12 -4.03
CA GLU A 127 -2.70 2.64 -4.91
C GLU A 127 -2.62 3.47 -6.19
N MET A 128 -1.41 3.87 -6.55
CA MET A 128 -1.09 4.50 -7.84
C MET A 128 -0.32 3.51 -8.69
N ILE A 129 -0.82 3.23 -9.89
CA ILE A 129 -0.15 2.37 -10.87
C ILE A 129 0.32 3.26 -12.03
N ILE A 130 1.63 3.41 -12.17
CA ILE A 130 2.28 4.17 -13.23
C ILE A 130 2.86 3.16 -14.22
N THR A 131 2.43 3.22 -15.47
CA THR A 131 2.91 2.33 -16.53
C THR A 131 3.44 3.15 -17.70
N SER A 132 4.69 2.90 -18.08
CA SER A 132 5.32 3.45 -19.29
C SER A 132 5.47 2.36 -20.34
N ILE A 133 4.95 2.60 -21.55
CA ILE A 133 5.08 1.72 -22.73
C ILE A 133 5.45 2.61 -23.91
N ASP A 134 6.56 2.32 -24.60
CA ASP A 134 6.99 3.07 -25.80
C ASP A 134 6.96 4.61 -25.59
N SER A 135 7.47 5.08 -24.45
CA SER A 135 7.49 6.48 -24.01
C SER A 135 6.12 7.10 -23.70
N LYS A 136 5.03 6.34 -23.73
CA LYS A 136 3.71 6.76 -23.25
C LYS A 136 3.53 6.34 -21.81
N ILE A 137 3.34 7.32 -20.92
CA ILE A 137 3.05 7.08 -19.51
C ILE A 137 1.53 7.12 -19.29
N THR A 138 1.05 6.17 -18.50
CA THR A 138 -0.33 6.11 -18.01
C THR A 138 -0.29 6.00 -16.50
N VAL A 139 -1.19 6.71 -15.83
CA VAL A 139 -1.33 6.64 -14.38
C VAL A 139 -2.75 6.25 -14.05
N LYS A 140 -2.90 5.24 -13.19
CA LYS A 140 -4.20 4.80 -12.67
C LYS A 140 -4.24 5.00 -11.17
N THR A 141 -5.35 5.55 -10.71
CA THR A 141 -5.67 5.68 -9.28
C THR A 141 -6.59 4.55 -8.88
N MET A 142 -6.22 3.83 -7.83
CA MET A 142 -6.96 2.71 -7.28
C MET A 142 -7.25 2.98 -5.81
N VAL A 143 -8.48 2.67 -5.38
CA VAL A 143 -8.87 2.66 -3.96
C VAL A 143 -9.45 1.30 -3.64
N ASN A 144 -8.89 0.60 -2.66
CA ASN A 144 -9.33 -0.74 -2.26
C ASN A 144 -9.38 -1.73 -3.43
N GLY A 145 -8.38 -1.67 -4.32
CA GLY A 145 -8.30 -2.52 -5.51
C GLY A 145 -9.27 -2.16 -6.64
N LYS A 146 -10.02 -1.06 -6.55
CA LYS A 146 -10.93 -0.58 -7.60
C LYS A 146 -10.43 0.71 -8.22
N GLU A 147 -10.44 0.77 -9.55
CA GLU A 147 -10.09 1.97 -10.30
C GLU A 147 -11.10 3.08 -10.00
N VAL A 148 -10.61 4.24 -9.59
CA VAL A 148 -11.40 5.45 -9.40
C VAL A 148 -11.07 6.42 -10.53
N LYS A 149 -12.12 6.94 -11.19
CA LYS A 149 -12.03 7.86 -12.32
C LYS A 149 -12.29 9.29 -11.90
#